data_AF-A0A523J987-F1
#
_entry.id   AF-A0A523J987-F1
#
_cell.length_a   1.000
_cell.length_b   1.000
_cell.length_c   1.000
_cell.angle_alpha   90.00
_cell.angle_beta   90.00
_cell.angle_gamma   90.00
#
_symmetry.space_group_name_H-M   'P 1'
#
loop_
_entity.id
_entity.type
_entity.pdbx_description
1 polymer ?
#
loop_
_entity_poly.entity_id
_entity_poly.type
_entity_poly.pdbx_seq_one_letter_code
_entity_poly.pdbx_strand_id
1 'polypeptide(L)'
;MDNNKDPLNELFKANKIQPRSFNTVLVVIFVACSAVLMIFLSTEIFRIYGWALFLALPFLIGFYSSLLASLEKKQRLSQCIKISISTILLAAAALVLLALEGIICIIMALLPAVILTLIGTLIGYWIQKISWDRYTKQTLTFLTIFIFPLVLGFESSLNLEPSLNEVQSSIVINAGKHIVWDEVLSSDLPEPDEFIFKTGIAYPIKAEIDGKGVGTVRYCIFSTGKFVEPIEVWDEPHLLKFSVTSSPPPMKELSIYSQIYPAHLNGFLKSKKGQFKLIEIDKNTTLLQGTTWYENKMWPESYWKLWSDYIIKKIHTRVLKHIKASSES
;
A
#
# COMPACT_ATOMS: atom_id res chain seq x y z
N MET A 1 -41.03 13.94 62.45
CA MET A 1 -41.90 12.95 61.80
C MET A 1 -42.51 13.61 60.58
N ASP A 2 -42.41 13.12 59.36
CA ASP A 2 -41.37 12.43 58.62
C ASP A 2 -41.74 12.80 57.18
N ASN A 3 -40.83 13.46 56.46
CA ASN A 3 -41.15 14.10 55.19
C ASN A 3 -41.29 13.03 54.11
N ASN A 4 -42.52 12.87 53.65
CA ASN A 4 -42.98 11.98 52.59
C ASN A 4 -42.09 12.08 51.34
N LYS A 5 -41.13 11.16 51.21
CA LYS A 5 -40.36 10.97 49.98
C LYS A 5 -41.21 10.17 49.01
N ASP A 6 -41.81 10.86 48.06
CA ASP A 6 -42.57 10.29 46.96
C ASP A 6 -41.74 9.23 46.19
N PRO A 7 -42.09 7.92 46.27
CA PRO A 7 -41.32 6.83 45.65
C PRO A 7 -41.26 6.93 44.12
N LEU A 8 -42.19 7.66 43.49
CA LEU A 8 -42.20 7.85 42.04
C LEU A 8 -41.04 8.73 41.56
N ASN A 9 -40.59 9.71 42.36
CA ASN A 9 -39.47 10.58 41.99
C ASN A 9 -38.10 9.89 42.08
N GLU A 10 -37.97 8.83 42.88
CA GLU A 10 -36.77 7.98 42.92
C GLU A 10 -36.71 7.04 41.70
N LEU A 11 -37.86 6.55 41.22
CA LEU A 11 -37.95 5.71 40.01
C LEU A 11 -37.62 6.47 38.72
N PHE A 12 -37.95 7.77 38.64
CA PHE A 12 -37.55 8.62 37.51
C PHE A 12 -36.08 9.06 37.54
N LYS A 13 -35.40 9.04 38.70
CA LYS A 13 -33.95 9.28 38.79
C LYS A 13 -33.10 8.05 38.46
N ALA A 14 -33.65 6.84 38.64
CA ALA A 14 -32.95 5.59 38.34
C ALA A 14 -32.86 5.25 36.84
N ASN A 15 -33.51 6.02 35.97
CA ASN A 15 -33.56 5.76 34.53
C ASN A 15 -32.89 6.83 33.65
N LYS A 16 -31.92 7.58 34.19
CA LYS A 16 -30.90 8.21 33.34
C LYS A 16 -29.91 7.15 32.87
N ILE A 17 -30.36 6.34 31.91
CA ILE A 17 -29.48 5.67 30.95
C ILE A 17 -28.89 6.79 30.08
N GLN A 18 -27.95 7.58 30.62
CA GLN A 18 -27.04 8.33 29.76
C GLN A 18 -26.12 7.29 29.09
N PRO A 19 -26.00 7.29 27.76
CA PRO A 19 -25.70 6.07 27.04
C PRO A 19 -24.20 5.82 27.12
N ARG A 20 -23.78 4.68 27.70
CA ARG A 20 -22.39 4.20 27.58
C ARG A 20 -21.90 4.17 26.13
N SER A 21 -22.80 4.07 25.15
CA SER A 21 -22.50 4.11 23.73
C SER A 21 -22.10 5.50 23.21
N PHE A 22 -22.58 6.59 23.80
CA PHE A 22 -22.39 7.93 23.24
C PHE A 22 -20.93 8.40 23.35
N ASN A 23 -20.31 8.27 24.54
CA ASN A 23 -18.91 8.62 24.75
C ASN A 23 -17.97 7.75 23.90
N THR A 24 -18.31 6.47 23.72
CA THR A 24 -17.54 5.56 22.87
C THR A 24 -17.59 5.95 21.38
N VAL A 25 -18.77 6.31 20.87
CA VAL A 25 -18.92 6.77 19.48
C VAL A 25 -18.13 8.05 19.24
N LEU A 26 -18.15 9.00 20.19
CA LEU A 26 -17.36 10.23 20.09
C LEU A 26 -15.85 9.94 20.02
N VAL A 27 -15.34 8.99 20.81
CA VAL A 27 -13.93 8.57 20.75
C VAL A 27 -13.59 7.98 19.39
N VAL A 28 -14.44 7.09 18.85
CA VAL A 28 -14.22 6.49 17.52
C VAL A 28 -14.15 7.57 16.45
N ILE A 29 -15.11 8.49 16.42
CA ILE A 29 -15.14 9.60 15.44
C ILE A 29 -13.92 10.50 15.60
N PHE A 30 -13.61 10.93 16.83
CA PHE A 30 -12.50 11.83 17.09
C PHE A 30 -11.15 11.24 16.67
N VAL A 31 -10.87 9.99 17.04
CA VAL A 31 -9.61 9.33 16.69
C VAL A 31 -9.55 9.03 15.19
N ALA A 32 -10.66 8.63 14.57
CA ALA A 32 -10.70 8.38 13.12
C ALA A 32 -10.47 9.67 12.32
N CYS A 33 -11.14 10.78 12.68
CA CYS A 33 -10.92 12.08 12.04
C CYS A 33 -9.48 12.57 12.23
N SER A 34 -8.92 12.40 13.43
CA SER A 34 -7.52 12.75 13.70
C SER A 34 -6.57 11.90 12.86
N ALA A 35 -6.83 10.60 12.74
CA ALA A 35 -6.03 9.71 11.90
C ALA A 35 -6.08 10.10 10.43
N VAL A 36 -7.27 10.36 9.88
CA VAL A 36 -7.44 10.82 8.48
C VAL A 36 -6.68 12.13 8.24
N LEU A 37 -6.75 13.08 9.17
CA LEU A 37 -5.99 14.33 9.09
C LEU A 37 -4.47 14.08 9.06
N MET A 38 -3.98 13.16 9.90
CA MET A 38 -2.56 12.81 9.95
C MET A 38 -2.09 12.06 8.69
N ILE A 39 -2.95 11.21 8.11
CA ILE A 39 -2.70 10.57 6.81
C ILE A 39 -2.59 11.64 5.73
N PHE A 40 -3.57 12.51 5.63
CA PHE A 40 -3.58 13.61 4.67
C PHE A 40 -2.33 14.49 4.79
N LEU A 41 -1.93 14.84 6.02
CA LEU A 41 -0.70 15.59 6.27
C LEU A 41 0.53 14.81 5.75
N SER A 42 0.65 13.52 6.07
CA SER A 42 1.77 12.68 5.62
C SER A 42 1.83 12.54 4.10
N THR A 43 0.71 12.24 3.44
CA THR A 43 0.66 11.84 2.03
C THR A 43 0.56 13.02 1.07
N GLU A 44 -0.25 14.04 1.38
CA GLU A 44 -0.51 15.15 0.46
C GLU A 44 0.44 16.33 0.70
N ILE A 45 0.74 16.63 1.97
CA ILE A 45 1.58 17.78 2.33
C ILE A 45 3.06 17.38 2.32
N PHE A 46 3.43 16.36 3.11
CA PHE A 46 4.82 15.92 3.19
C PHE A 46 5.22 14.94 2.06
N ARG A 47 4.25 14.28 1.41
CA ARG A 47 4.48 13.25 0.38
C ARG A 47 5.36 12.09 0.86
N ILE A 48 5.12 11.67 2.10
CA ILE A 48 5.84 10.58 2.76
C ILE A 48 4.88 9.42 2.98
N TYR A 49 5.24 8.28 2.41
CA TYR A 49 4.60 6.98 2.64
C TYR A 49 5.55 6.12 3.48
N GLY A 50 5.69 6.51 4.73
CA GLY A 50 6.80 6.10 5.59
C GLY A 50 6.43 5.20 6.77
N TRP A 51 7.43 4.94 7.63
CA TRP A 51 7.29 4.27 8.92
C TRP A 51 6.28 4.99 9.82
N ALA A 52 6.23 6.33 9.79
CA ALA A 52 5.23 7.08 10.55
C ALA A 52 3.81 6.67 10.16
N LEU A 53 3.54 6.65 8.85
CA LEU A 53 2.24 6.34 8.29
C LEU A 53 1.84 4.88 8.49
N PHE A 54 2.75 3.94 8.23
CA PHE A 54 2.41 2.52 8.18
C PHE A 54 2.67 1.75 9.48
N LEU A 55 3.53 2.25 10.37
CA LEU A 55 3.75 1.65 11.69
C LEU A 55 3.18 2.48 12.84
N ALA A 56 3.62 3.74 12.97
CA ALA A 56 3.29 4.55 14.13
C ALA A 56 1.80 4.88 14.18
N LEU A 57 1.20 5.27 13.06
CA LEU A 57 -0.20 5.69 13.04
C LEU A 57 -1.18 4.57 13.39
N PRO A 58 -1.16 3.35 12.79
CA PRO A 58 -2.07 2.28 13.18
C PRO A 58 -1.91 1.89 14.66
N PHE A 59 -0.67 1.83 15.13
CA PHE A 59 -0.40 1.62 16.55
C PHE A 59 -1.07 2.69 17.43
N LEU A 60 -0.88 3.97 17.09
CA LEU A 60 -1.44 5.10 17.83
C LEU A 60 -2.96 5.12 17.78
N ILE A 61 -3.59 4.74 16.65
CA ILE A 61 -5.05 4.61 16.55
C ILE A 61 -5.57 3.66 17.63
N GLY A 62 -4.96 2.47 17.77
CA GLY A 62 -5.36 1.51 18.79
C GLY A 62 -5.07 1.98 20.21
N PHE A 63 -3.89 2.56 20.41
CA PHE A 63 -3.47 3.13 21.69
C PHE A 63 -4.44 4.21 22.20
N TYR A 64 -4.75 5.20 21.37
CA TYR A 64 -5.67 6.29 21.71
C TYR A 64 -7.11 5.84 21.86
N SER A 65 -7.59 4.97 20.96
CA SER A 65 -8.94 4.42 21.04
C SER A 65 -9.17 3.74 22.39
N SER A 66 -8.17 3.00 22.88
CA SER A 66 -8.21 2.32 24.19
C SER A 66 -8.11 3.29 25.37
N LEU A 67 -7.16 4.23 25.34
CA LEU A 67 -6.94 5.18 26.44
C LEU A 67 -8.07 6.18 26.61
N LEU A 68 -8.51 6.82 25.52
CA LEU A 68 -9.58 7.82 25.55
C LEU A 68 -10.91 7.22 26.01
N ALA A 69 -11.23 6.01 25.55
CA ALA A 69 -12.41 5.27 26.00
C ALA A 69 -12.35 4.89 27.49
N SER A 70 -11.15 4.87 28.08
CA SER A 70 -10.90 4.46 29.46
C SER A 70 -10.66 5.61 30.43
N LEU A 71 -10.72 6.87 29.97
CA LEU A 71 -10.45 8.07 30.80
C LEU A 71 -11.43 8.22 31.97
N GLU A 72 -12.71 7.93 31.73
CA GLU A 72 -13.76 8.05 32.76
C GLU A 72 -13.90 6.76 33.58
N LYS A 73 -13.84 5.61 32.90
CA LYS A 73 -14.05 4.31 33.51
C LYS A 73 -13.21 3.27 32.79
N LYS A 74 -12.59 2.37 33.57
CA LYS A 74 -11.85 1.22 33.04
C LYS A 74 -12.75 0.38 32.13
N GLN A 75 -12.28 0.12 30.92
CA GLN A 75 -12.97 -0.68 29.92
C GLN A 75 -12.47 -2.13 29.94
N ARG A 76 -13.33 -3.07 29.53
CA ARG A 76 -12.92 -4.45 29.29
C ARG A 76 -12.08 -4.52 28.00
N LEU A 77 -11.14 -5.46 27.94
CA LEU A 77 -10.29 -5.63 26.75
C LEU A 77 -11.10 -5.79 25.45
N SER A 78 -12.18 -6.57 25.50
CA SER A 78 -13.06 -6.76 24.34
C SER A 78 -13.73 -5.47 23.87
N GLN A 79 -14.00 -4.53 24.77
CA GLN A 79 -14.52 -3.21 24.40
C GLN A 79 -13.43 -2.36 23.75
N CYS A 80 -12.22 -2.31 24.31
CA CYS A 80 -11.08 -1.62 23.71
C CYS A 80 -10.78 -2.11 22.28
N ILE A 81 -10.82 -3.43 22.06
CA ILE A 81 -10.65 -4.03 20.73
C ILE A 81 -11.76 -3.59 19.78
N LYS A 82 -13.03 -3.70 20.19
CA LYS A 82 -14.17 -3.28 19.35
C LYS A 82 -14.07 -1.80 18.95
N ILE A 83 -13.70 -0.92 19.88
CA ILE A 83 -13.55 0.51 19.63
C ILE A 83 -12.42 0.73 18.61
N SER A 84 -11.24 0.17 18.87
CA SER A 84 -10.06 0.39 18.02
C SER A 84 -10.23 -0.17 16.60
N ILE A 85 -10.87 -1.34 16.47
CA ILE A 85 -11.22 -1.90 15.15
C ILE A 85 -12.28 -1.04 14.45
N SER A 86 -13.28 -0.54 15.17
CA SER A 86 -14.26 0.38 14.59
C SER A 86 -13.61 1.68 14.11
N THR A 87 -12.64 2.20 14.87
CA THR A 87 -11.87 3.40 14.52
C THR A 87 -11.05 3.21 13.25
N ILE A 88 -10.27 2.14 13.14
CA ILE A 88 -9.44 1.92 11.94
C ILE A 88 -10.30 1.63 10.70
N LEU A 89 -11.43 0.91 10.85
CA LEU A 89 -12.37 0.67 9.75
C LEU A 89 -13.07 1.97 9.31
N LEU A 90 -13.45 2.83 10.27
CA LEU A 90 -14.03 4.14 9.96
C LEU A 90 -13.01 5.04 9.25
N ALA A 91 -11.75 5.05 9.70
CA ALA A 91 -10.68 5.79 9.04
C ALA A 91 -10.45 5.27 7.61
N ALA A 92 -10.35 3.95 7.42
CA ALA A 92 -10.20 3.34 6.11
C ALA A 92 -11.39 3.66 5.17
N ALA A 93 -12.61 3.57 5.68
CA ALA A 93 -13.81 3.96 4.93
C ALA A 93 -13.78 5.45 4.56
N ALA A 94 -13.36 6.32 5.48
CA ALA A 94 -13.23 7.74 5.23
C ALA A 94 -12.17 8.04 4.15
N LEU A 95 -11.05 7.32 4.09
CA LEU A 95 -10.06 7.49 3.02
C LEU A 95 -10.65 7.18 1.63
N VAL A 96 -11.43 6.11 1.50
CA VAL A 96 -12.14 5.77 0.26
C VAL A 96 -13.20 6.83 -0.08
N LEU A 97 -14.03 7.19 0.90
CA LEU A 97 -15.12 8.14 0.72
C LEU A 97 -14.62 9.57 0.43
N LEU A 98 -13.44 9.94 0.91
CA LEU A 98 -12.82 11.24 0.63
C LEU A 98 -11.92 11.22 -0.63
N ALA A 99 -11.93 10.11 -1.39
CA ALA A 99 -11.13 9.95 -2.61
C ALA A 99 -9.61 10.09 -2.39
N LEU A 100 -9.13 9.85 -1.16
CA LEU A 100 -7.71 9.99 -0.80
C LEU A 100 -6.91 8.75 -1.18
N GLU A 101 -7.48 7.57 -1.02
CA GLU A 101 -6.82 6.28 -1.30
C GLU A 101 -7.79 5.30 -1.97
N GLY A 102 -7.26 4.37 -2.75
CA GLY A 102 -8.05 3.33 -3.40
C GLY A 102 -8.23 2.07 -2.56
N ILE A 103 -9.23 1.26 -2.92
CA ILE A 103 -9.63 0.08 -2.14
C ILE A 103 -8.48 -0.95 -2.06
N ILE A 104 -7.76 -1.17 -3.16
CA ILE A 104 -6.71 -2.19 -3.22
C ILE A 104 -5.52 -1.80 -2.33
N CYS A 105 -5.08 -0.54 -2.38
CA CYS A 105 -4.01 -0.04 -1.52
C CYS A 105 -4.36 -0.09 -0.03
N ILE A 106 -5.63 0.18 0.33
CA ILE A 106 -6.11 -0.02 1.69
C ILE A 106 -6.07 -1.50 2.09
N ILE A 107 -6.50 -2.42 1.22
CA ILE A 107 -6.44 -3.87 1.49
C ILE A 107 -4.99 -4.31 1.71
N MET A 108 -4.06 -3.81 0.89
CA MET A 108 -2.63 -4.08 1.06
C MET A 108 -2.17 -3.62 2.45
N ALA A 109 -2.48 -2.39 2.85
CA ALA A 109 -2.09 -1.87 4.17
C ALA A 109 -2.86 -2.46 5.37
N LEU A 110 -4.03 -3.08 5.15
CA LEU A 110 -4.97 -3.43 6.22
C LEU A 110 -4.40 -4.45 7.21
N LEU A 111 -3.74 -5.50 6.71
CA LEU A 111 -3.22 -6.58 7.57
C LEU A 111 -2.19 -6.05 8.60
N PRO A 112 -1.09 -5.37 8.21
CA PRO A 112 -0.17 -4.81 9.20
C PRO A 112 -0.85 -3.76 10.08
N ALA A 113 -1.74 -2.93 9.51
CA ALA A 113 -2.42 -1.89 10.26
C ALA A 113 -3.30 -2.45 11.39
N VAL A 114 -4.07 -3.52 11.14
CA VAL A 114 -4.89 -4.19 12.14
C VAL A 114 -4.02 -4.80 13.25
N ILE A 115 -2.94 -5.50 12.90
CA ILE A 115 -2.03 -6.10 13.89
C ILE A 115 -1.46 -5.03 14.82
N LEU A 116 -0.94 -3.94 14.26
CA LEU A 116 -0.36 -2.84 15.03
C LEU A 116 -1.40 -2.11 15.87
N THR A 117 -2.60 -1.93 15.35
CA THR A 117 -3.74 -1.37 16.10
C THR A 117 -4.05 -2.23 17.30
N LEU A 118 -4.08 -3.56 17.16
CA LEU A 118 -4.30 -4.47 18.29
C LEU A 118 -3.18 -4.39 19.32
N ILE A 119 -1.92 -4.29 18.90
CA ILE A 119 -0.78 -4.10 19.81
C ILE A 119 -0.93 -2.77 20.58
N GLY A 120 -1.20 -1.66 19.89
CA GLY A 120 -1.45 -0.37 20.54
C GLY A 120 -2.64 -0.41 21.50
N THR A 121 -3.71 -1.11 21.12
CA THR A 121 -4.91 -1.33 21.95
C THR A 121 -4.56 -2.05 23.25
N LEU A 122 -3.74 -3.11 23.16
CA LEU A 122 -3.29 -3.88 24.32
C LEU A 122 -2.47 -3.00 25.26
N ILE A 123 -1.52 -2.23 24.75
CA ILE A 123 -0.70 -1.34 25.57
C ILE A 123 -1.57 -0.28 26.27
N GLY A 124 -2.48 0.37 25.54
CA GLY A 124 -3.45 1.30 26.14
C GLY A 124 -4.32 0.64 27.22
N TYR A 125 -4.74 -0.61 26.99
CA TYR A 125 -5.50 -1.40 27.94
C TYR A 125 -4.70 -1.76 29.20
N TRP A 126 -3.39 -1.97 29.10
CA TRP A 126 -2.53 -2.22 30.27
C TRP A 126 -2.31 -0.93 31.07
N ILE A 127 -2.05 0.20 30.39
CA ILE A 127 -1.82 1.50 31.02
C ILE A 127 -3.04 1.95 31.84
N GLN A 128 -4.27 1.68 31.39
CA GLN A 128 -5.46 2.06 32.16
C GLN A 128 -5.50 1.43 33.58
N LYS A 129 -4.81 0.29 33.79
CA LYS A 129 -4.77 -0.40 35.07
C LYS A 129 -3.87 0.31 36.07
N ILE A 130 -2.94 1.13 35.60
CA ILE A 130 -2.03 1.93 36.42
C ILE A 130 -2.84 2.96 37.21
N SER A 131 -2.56 3.05 38.51
CA SER A 131 -3.24 3.92 39.47
C SER A 131 -2.67 5.35 39.45
N TRP A 132 -2.70 5.99 38.28
CA TRP A 132 -2.48 7.43 38.18
C TRP A 132 -3.75 8.21 38.50
N ASP A 133 -3.59 9.40 39.08
CA ASP A 133 -4.67 10.37 39.23
C ASP A 133 -5.16 10.85 37.85
N ARG A 134 -6.34 11.48 37.84
CA ARG A 134 -6.99 11.90 36.59
C ARG A 134 -6.15 12.91 35.80
N TYR A 135 -5.49 13.85 36.49
CA TYR A 135 -4.71 14.91 35.84
C TYR A 135 -3.47 14.33 35.17
N THR A 136 -2.76 13.43 35.85
CA THR A 136 -1.60 12.72 35.28
C THR A 136 -2.00 11.89 34.05
N LYS A 137 -3.13 11.17 34.10
CA LYS A 137 -3.64 10.40 32.95
C LYS A 137 -3.95 11.27 31.75
N GLN A 138 -4.64 12.39 31.97
CA GLN A 138 -4.98 13.34 30.90
C GLN A 138 -3.71 13.94 30.29
N THR A 139 -2.81 14.44 31.13
CA THR A 139 -1.54 15.05 30.71
C THR A 139 -0.71 14.09 29.86
N LEU A 140 -0.54 12.84 30.31
CA LEU A 140 0.21 11.84 29.55
C LEU A 140 -0.47 11.48 28.22
N THR A 141 -1.81 11.40 28.21
CA THR A 141 -2.57 11.14 26.96
C THR A 141 -2.44 12.30 25.97
N PHE A 142 -2.38 13.55 26.45
CA PHE A 142 -2.17 14.72 25.60
C PHE A 142 -0.73 14.78 25.08
N LEU A 143 0.27 14.51 25.92
CA LEU A 143 1.68 14.52 25.50
C LEU A 143 1.97 13.52 24.39
N THR A 144 1.32 12.35 24.43
CA THR A 144 1.53 11.35 23.39
C THR A 144 1.05 11.84 22.01
N ILE A 145 0.13 12.81 21.91
CA ILE A 145 -0.43 13.28 20.62
C ILE A 145 0.68 13.79 19.70
N PHE A 146 1.73 14.37 20.29
CA PHE A 146 2.90 14.86 19.56
C PHE A 146 3.83 13.75 19.03
N ILE A 147 3.62 12.48 19.40
CA ILE A 147 4.45 11.37 18.92
C ILE A 147 4.37 11.26 17.40
N PHE A 148 3.18 11.30 16.80
CA PHE A 148 3.08 11.14 15.35
C PHE A 148 3.76 12.29 14.58
N PRO A 149 3.47 13.59 14.86
CA PRO A 149 4.20 14.69 14.24
C PRO A 149 5.71 14.63 14.44
N LEU A 150 6.18 14.18 15.62
CA LEU A 150 7.60 14.05 15.91
C LEU A 150 8.24 12.93 15.07
N VAL A 151 7.60 11.76 14.97
CA VAL A 151 8.10 10.64 14.15
C VAL A 151 8.07 11.02 12.66
N LEU A 152 7.01 11.66 12.19
CA LEU A 152 6.90 12.13 10.80
C LEU A 152 7.97 13.19 10.49
N GLY A 153 8.16 14.18 11.37
CA GLY A 153 9.18 15.21 11.20
C GLY A 153 10.60 14.65 11.23
N PHE A 154 10.86 13.69 12.12
CA PHE A 154 12.13 12.97 12.15
C PHE A 154 12.35 12.16 10.86
N GLU A 155 11.36 11.38 10.42
CA GLU A 155 11.43 10.63 9.16
C GLU A 155 11.68 11.52 7.96
N SER A 156 10.97 12.66 7.88
CA SER A 156 11.18 13.66 6.82
C SER A 156 12.61 14.21 6.79
N SER A 157 13.31 14.23 7.92
CA SER A 157 14.69 14.72 8.01
C SER A 157 15.74 13.71 7.57
N LEU A 158 15.40 12.41 7.52
CA LEU A 158 16.35 11.33 7.21
C LEU A 158 16.71 11.24 5.73
N ASN A 159 15.95 11.86 4.82
CA ASN A 159 16.17 11.81 3.37
C ASN A 159 16.45 10.38 2.86
N LEU A 160 15.62 9.41 3.26
CA LEU A 160 15.83 8.01 2.91
C LEU A 160 15.81 7.81 1.40
N GLU A 161 16.92 7.32 0.85
CA GLU A 161 17.00 6.91 -0.56
C GLU A 161 16.45 5.49 -0.73
N PRO A 162 15.57 5.26 -1.73
CA PRO A 162 15.05 3.91 -2.00
C PRO A 162 16.15 3.02 -2.55
N SER A 163 16.17 1.74 -2.15
CA SER A 163 17.14 0.80 -2.72
C SER A 163 16.74 0.39 -4.15
N LEU A 164 17.74 0.09 -4.98
CA LEU A 164 17.52 -0.46 -6.30
C LEU A 164 17.27 -1.97 -6.18
N ASN A 165 16.01 -2.36 -6.31
CA ASN A 165 15.58 -3.74 -6.22
C ASN A 165 15.63 -4.44 -7.58
N GLU A 166 15.84 -5.75 -7.59
CA GLU A 166 15.89 -6.58 -8.79
C GLU A 166 14.87 -7.71 -8.74
N VAL A 167 14.13 -7.91 -9.83
CA VAL A 167 13.26 -9.07 -10.04
C VAL A 167 13.64 -9.74 -11.35
N GLN A 168 14.02 -11.01 -11.28
CA GLN A 168 14.30 -11.84 -12.43
C GLN A 168 13.26 -12.97 -12.56
N SER A 169 12.88 -13.29 -13.79
CA SER A 169 12.06 -14.45 -14.11
C SER A 169 12.58 -15.09 -15.40
N SER A 170 12.39 -16.40 -15.54
CA SER A 170 12.86 -17.14 -16.70
C SER A 170 11.86 -18.19 -17.16
N ILE A 171 11.93 -18.54 -18.44
CA ILE A 171 11.14 -19.62 -19.04
C ILE A 171 11.96 -20.34 -20.11
N VAL A 172 11.78 -21.65 -20.23
CA VAL A 172 12.33 -22.44 -21.34
C VAL A 172 11.34 -22.46 -22.48
N ILE A 173 11.82 -22.18 -23.68
CA ILE A 173 11.05 -22.11 -24.92
C ILE A 173 11.63 -23.12 -25.92
N ASN A 174 10.77 -23.96 -26.48
CA ASN A 174 11.08 -24.96 -27.49
C ASN A 174 11.13 -24.32 -28.88
N ALA A 175 11.91 -23.25 -29.01
CA ALA A 175 12.18 -22.58 -30.26
C ALA A 175 13.65 -22.11 -30.32
N GLY A 176 14.16 -22.00 -31.55
CA GLY A 176 15.49 -21.46 -31.80
C GLY A 176 15.60 -20.00 -31.38
N LYS A 177 16.82 -19.60 -31.00
CA LYS A 177 17.09 -18.29 -30.37
C LYS A 177 16.65 -17.08 -31.19
N HIS A 178 16.77 -17.14 -32.52
CA HIS A 178 16.35 -16.06 -33.42
C HIS A 178 14.82 -15.90 -33.45
N ILE A 179 14.06 -16.99 -33.40
CA ILE A 179 12.58 -16.95 -33.34
C ILE A 179 12.15 -16.25 -32.05
N VAL A 180 12.77 -16.63 -30.92
CA VAL A 180 12.49 -15.99 -29.62
C VAL A 180 12.90 -14.52 -29.61
N TRP A 181 14.00 -14.18 -30.28
CA TRP A 181 14.47 -12.78 -30.37
C TRP A 181 13.45 -11.89 -31.06
N ASP A 182 12.90 -12.32 -32.20
CA ASP A 182 11.92 -11.53 -32.95
C ASP A 182 10.67 -11.21 -32.11
N GLU A 183 10.20 -12.17 -31.32
CA GLU A 183 9.07 -12.00 -30.37
C GLU A 183 9.38 -11.06 -29.19
N VAL A 184 10.65 -10.97 -28.78
CA VAL A 184 11.09 -10.03 -27.73
C VAL A 184 11.07 -8.57 -28.23
N LEU A 185 11.31 -8.35 -29.52
CA LEU A 185 11.35 -7.02 -30.13
C LEU A 185 9.96 -6.41 -30.31
N SER A 186 8.97 -7.22 -30.72
CA SER A 186 7.61 -6.76 -30.96
C SER A 186 6.62 -7.87 -30.62
N SER A 187 5.71 -7.59 -29.70
CA SER A 187 4.64 -8.54 -29.34
C SER A 187 3.35 -7.82 -28.98
N ASP A 188 2.24 -8.40 -29.44
CA ASP A 188 0.88 -8.01 -29.11
C ASP A 188 0.30 -9.04 -28.13
N LEU A 189 0.14 -8.64 -26.87
CA LEU A 189 -0.36 -9.52 -25.83
C LEU A 189 -1.90 -9.48 -25.83
N PRO A 190 -2.58 -10.64 -25.73
CA PRO A 190 -4.03 -10.68 -25.56
C PRO A 190 -4.44 -10.01 -24.24
N GLU A 191 -5.75 -9.91 -23.97
CA GLU A 191 -6.21 -9.48 -22.65
C GLU A 191 -5.82 -10.47 -21.54
N PRO A 192 -5.67 -10.02 -20.29
CA PRO A 192 -5.32 -10.90 -19.18
C PRO A 192 -6.50 -11.66 -18.58
N ASP A 193 -6.31 -12.96 -18.39
CA ASP A 193 -7.21 -13.81 -17.60
C ASP A 193 -6.94 -13.70 -16.10
N GLU A 194 -5.71 -13.34 -15.71
CA GLU A 194 -5.31 -13.37 -14.30
C GLU A 194 -6.05 -12.33 -13.46
N PHE A 195 -6.63 -12.78 -12.34
CA PHE A 195 -7.46 -11.95 -11.46
C PHE A 195 -6.76 -10.67 -10.98
N ILE A 196 -5.44 -10.71 -10.75
CA ILE A 196 -4.65 -9.55 -10.31
C ILE A 196 -4.80 -8.36 -11.26
N PHE A 197 -4.88 -8.58 -12.58
CA PHE A 197 -4.99 -7.52 -13.57
C PHE A 197 -6.40 -6.92 -13.66
N LYS A 198 -7.39 -7.56 -13.03
CA LYS A 198 -8.74 -7.01 -12.83
C LYS A 198 -8.83 -6.05 -11.64
N THR A 199 -7.78 -5.95 -10.82
CA THR A 199 -7.72 -5.05 -9.66
C THR A 199 -7.29 -3.62 -10.01
N GLY A 200 -7.03 -3.36 -11.30
CA GLY A 200 -6.54 -2.06 -11.79
C GLY A 200 -5.02 -1.97 -11.92
N ILE A 201 -4.27 -2.98 -11.47
CA ILE A 201 -2.82 -3.10 -11.71
C ILE A 201 -2.52 -3.05 -13.20
N ALA A 202 -1.56 -2.21 -13.57
CA ALA A 202 -1.16 -2.02 -14.95
C ALA A 202 -0.53 -3.31 -15.52
N TYR A 203 -0.87 -3.63 -16.76
CA TYR A 203 -0.32 -4.79 -17.47
C TYR A 203 0.03 -4.46 -18.91
N PRO A 204 1.03 -5.14 -19.50
CA PRO A 204 1.44 -4.92 -20.88
C PRO A 204 0.39 -5.42 -21.86
N ILE A 205 0.12 -4.59 -22.88
CA ILE A 205 -0.80 -4.85 -24.00
C ILE A 205 0.02 -5.05 -25.28
N LYS A 206 1.02 -4.20 -25.50
CA LYS A 206 1.82 -4.21 -26.72
C LYS A 206 3.24 -3.71 -26.46
N ALA A 207 4.22 -4.27 -27.15
CA ALA A 207 5.56 -3.73 -27.23
C ALA A 207 5.94 -3.43 -28.69
N GLU A 208 6.47 -2.25 -28.93
CA GLU A 208 6.97 -1.81 -30.25
C GLU A 208 8.36 -1.18 -30.08
N ILE A 209 9.22 -1.32 -31.07
CA ILE A 209 10.53 -0.65 -31.12
C ILE A 209 10.61 0.18 -32.39
N ASP A 210 10.92 1.47 -32.24
CA ASP A 210 11.13 2.38 -33.37
C ASP A 210 12.60 2.32 -33.82
N GLY A 211 12.89 1.47 -34.80
CA GLY A 211 14.22 1.27 -35.39
C GLY A 211 14.94 0.00 -34.93
N LYS A 212 16.25 -0.07 -35.20
CA LYS A 212 17.15 -1.15 -34.73
C LYS A 212 18.44 -0.60 -34.14
N GLY A 213 18.97 -1.26 -33.11
CA GLY A 213 20.26 -0.93 -32.50
C GLY A 213 20.18 -0.02 -31.27
N VAL A 214 21.34 0.28 -30.70
CA VAL A 214 21.48 1.15 -29.51
C VAL A 214 21.00 2.56 -29.82
N GLY A 215 20.30 3.19 -28.88
CA GLY A 215 19.75 4.55 -29.03
C GLY A 215 18.35 4.61 -29.63
N THR A 216 17.82 3.49 -30.13
CA THR A 216 16.40 3.36 -30.48
C THR A 216 15.51 3.34 -29.23
N VAL A 217 14.22 3.59 -29.41
CA VAL A 217 13.26 3.64 -28.30
C VAL A 217 12.26 2.51 -28.42
N ARG A 218 12.17 1.72 -27.35
CA ARG A 218 11.09 0.76 -27.14
C ARG A 218 9.92 1.46 -26.46
N TYR A 219 8.73 1.29 -27.01
CA TYR A 219 7.48 1.75 -26.44
C TYR A 219 6.68 0.54 -25.95
N CYS A 220 6.60 0.38 -24.63
CA CYS A 220 5.80 -0.67 -24.02
C CYS A 220 4.46 -0.07 -23.56
N ILE A 221 3.39 -0.44 -24.25
CA ILE A 221 2.03 0.05 -24.01
C ILE A 221 1.39 -0.83 -22.95
N PHE A 222 1.06 -0.22 -21.82
CA PHE A 222 0.33 -0.82 -20.71
C PHE A 222 -1.11 -0.30 -20.67
N SER A 223 -1.97 -0.99 -19.92
CA SER A 223 -3.36 -0.58 -19.68
C SER A 223 -3.54 0.80 -19.03
N THR A 224 -2.49 1.37 -18.44
CA THR A 224 -2.50 2.70 -17.82
C THR A 224 -1.70 3.76 -18.59
N GLY A 225 -1.08 3.40 -19.72
CA GLY A 225 -0.26 4.32 -20.51
C GLY A 225 1.02 3.68 -21.03
N LYS A 226 1.96 4.49 -21.52
CA LYS A 226 3.16 4.00 -22.21
C LYS A 226 4.41 4.15 -21.35
N PHE A 227 5.23 3.10 -21.31
CA PHE A 227 6.64 3.21 -20.94
C PHE A 227 7.46 3.70 -22.14
N VAL A 228 8.47 4.51 -21.87
CA VAL A 228 9.46 4.97 -22.85
C VAL A 228 10.81 4.41 -22.45
N GLU A 229 11.31 3.47 -23.26
CA GLU A 229 12.39 2.57 -22.91
C GLU A 229 13.54 2.66 -23.92
N PRO A 230 14.46 3.64 -23.81
CA PRO A 230 15.61 3.73 -24.70
C PRO A 230 16.53 2.51 -24.58
N ILE A 231 16.91 1.93 -25.72
CA ILE A 231 17.80 0.78 -25.78
C ILE A 231 19.23 1.20 -25.46
N GLU A 232 19.81 0.60 -24.42
CA GLU A 232 21.21 0.78 -24.01
C GLU A 232 22.13 -0.29 -24.62
N VAL A 233 21.64 -1.52 -24.79
CA VAL A 233 22.39 -2.63 -25.37
C VAL A 233 21.51 -3.37 -26.36
N TRP A 234 22.03 -3.55 -27.57
CA TRP A 234 21.47 -4.38 -28.63
C TRP A 234 22.54 -5.39 -29.07
N ASP A 235 22.55 -6.55 -28.44
CA ASP A 235 23.42 -7.67 -28.79
C ASP A 235 22.55 -8.80 -29.32
N GLU A 236 22.28 -8.81 -30.61
CA GLU A 236 21.36 -9.74 -31.25
C GLU A 236 22.02 -11.11 -31.51
N PRO A 237 21.38 -12.25 -31.19
CA PRO A 237 20.09 -12.43 -30.49
C PRO A 237 20.26 -12.70 -28.97
N HIS A 238 21.29 -12.19 -28.32
CA HIS A 238 21.72 -12.55 -26.95
C HIS A 238 21.11 -11.69 -25.83
N LEU A 239 21.12 -10.37 -25.99
CA LEU A 239 20.78 -9.43 -24.92
C LEU A 239 20.17 -8.14 -25.48
N LEU A 240 18.98 -7.82 -24.99
CA LEU A 240 18.35 -6.52 -25.16
C LEU A 240 18.25 -5.86 -23.78
N LYS A 241 18.92 -4.72 -23.59
CA LYS A 241 18.86 -3.95 -22.32
C LYS A 241 18.40 -2.53 -22.60
N PHE A 242 17.52 -2.03 -21.74
CA PHE A 242 16.93 -0.70 -21.88
C PHE A 242 16.81 0.01 -20.53
N SER A 243 16.88 1.33 -20.57
CA SER A 243 16.54 2.19 -19.43
C SER A 243 15.05 2.53 -19.47
N VAL A 244 14.51 3.08 -18.39
CA VAL A 244 13.14 3.61 -18.34
C VAL A 244 13.22 5.11 -18.07
N THR A 245 12.85 5.90 -19.06
CA THR A 245 12.85 7.38 -18.95
C THR A 245 11.49 7.95 -18.57
N SER A 246 10.42 7.23 -18.91
CA SER A 246 9.05 7.56 -18.53
C SER A 246 8.27 6.27 -18.26
N SER A 247 7.44 6.30 -17.22
CA SER A 247 6.56 5.19 -16.82
C SER A 247 5.15 5.70 -16.55
N PRO A 248 4.10 4.97 -16.96
CA PRO A 248 2.73 5.29 -16.58
C PRO A 248 2.49 5.00 -15.09
N PRO A 249 1.35 5.43 -14.52
CA PRO A 249 0.93 5.00 -13.20
C PRO A 249 0.90 3.47 -13.09
N PRO A 250 1.39 2.88 -11.98
CA PRO A 250 1.51 1.43 -11.84
C PRO A 250 0.15 0.72 -11.74
N MET A 251 -0.91 1.46 -11.45
CA MET A 251 -2.28 0.98 -11.42
C MET A 251 -3.27 2.12 -11.56
N LYS A 252 -4.52 1.78 -11.89
CA LYS A 252 -5.70 2.64 -11.76
C LYS A 252 -6.50 2.14 -10.56
N GLU A 253 -6.63 2.96 -9.53
CA GLU A 253 -7.34 2.53 -8.32
C GLU A 253 -8.79 2.15 -8.57
N LEU A 254 -9.23 1.12 -7.84
CA LEU A 254 -10.64 0.83 -7.71
C LEU A 254 -11.26 1.82 -6.71
N SER A 255 -12.12 2.69 -7.22
CA SER A 255 -12.79 3.74 -6.46
C SER A 255 -14.26 3.86 -6.86
N ILE A 256 -15.07 4.39 -5.94
CA ILE A 256 -16.46 4.80 -6.21
C ILE A 256 -16.47 6.04 -7.13
N TYR A 257 -15.40 6.83 -7.07
CA TYR A 257 -15.21 8.01 -7.91
C TYR A 257 -14.60 7.65 -9.26
N SER A 258 -14.98 8.40 -10.31
CA SER A 258 -14.51 8.15 -11.68
C SER A 258 -12.99 8.32 -11.85
N GLN A 259 -12.37 9.20 -11.05
CA GLN A 259 -10.94 9.43 -11.03
C GLN A 259 -10.49 9.79 -9.61
N ILE A 260 -9.44 9.12 -9.14
CA ILE A 260 -8.68 9.49 -7.94
C ILE A 260 -7.19 9.44 -8.26
N TYR A 261 -6.40 10.26 -7.60
CA TYR A 261 -4.97 10.39 -7.84
C TYR A 261 -4.18 10.35 -6.53
N PRO A 262 -4.21 9.23 -5.79
CA PRO A 262 -3.42 9.12 -4.58
C PRO A 262 -1.93 9.36 -4.88
N ALA A 263 -1.27 10.10 -4.01
CA ALA A 263 0.09 10.57 -4.23
C ALA A 263 1.07 9.42 -4.51
N HIS A 264 0.85 8.24 -3.93
CA HIS A 264 1.72 7.08 -4.13
C HIS A 264 1.77 6.57 -5.59
N LEU A 265 0.77 6.81 -6.42
CA LEU A 265 0.81 6.38 -7.83
C LEU A 265 1.79 7.20 -8.68
N ASN A 266 2.22 8.36 -8.18
CA ASN A 266 3.08 9.28 -8.90
C ASN A 266 4.52 9.18 -8.40
N GLY A 267 5.23 8.18 -8.90
CA GLY A 267 6.69 8.08 -8.74
C GLY A 267 7.17 7.47 -7.43
N PHE A 268 6.33 6.72 -6.71
CA PHE A 268 6.80 5.90 -5.58
C PHE A 268 7.36 4.57 -6.04
N LEU A 269 6.65 3.85 -6.92
CA LEU A 269 7.18 2.70 -7.64
C LEU A 269 7.71 3.16 -9.00
N LYS A 270 9.02 3.09 -9.21
CA LYS A 270 9.66 3.49 -10.46
C LYS A 270 10.50 2.36 -11.03
N SER A 271 10.13 1.86 -12.21
CA SER A 271 11.03 1.04 -13.01
C SER A 271 12.19 1.91 -13.51
N LYS A 272 13.41 1.40 -13.46
CA LYS A 272 14.64 2.12 -13.85
C LYS A 272 15.28 1.55 -15.10
N LYS A 273 15.27 0.23 -15.22
CA LYS A 273 15.85 -0.49 -16.35
C LYS A 273 15.25 -1.88 -16.44
N GLY A 274 15.26 -2.43 -17.65
CA GLY A 274 14.86 -3.80 -17.93
C GLY A 274 15.83 -4.47 -18.89
N GLN A 275 15.81 -5.80 -18.92
CA GLN A 275 16.52 -6.56 -19.94
C GLN A 275 15.81 -7.87 -20.27
N PHE A 276 16.04 -8.34 -21.50
CA PHE A 276 15.79 -9.71 -21.94
C PHE A 276 17.13 -10.34 -22.34
N LYS A 277 17.45 -11.48 -21.72
CA LYS A 277 18.65 -12.27 -22.01
C LYS A 277 18.23 -13.64 -22.54
N LEU A 278 18.76 -14.03 -23.69
CA LEU A 278 18.49 -15.31 -24.34
C LEU A 278 19.74 -16.19 -24.26
N ILE A 279 19.57 -17.38 -23.68
CA ILE A 279 20.63 -18.38 -23.52
C ILE A 279 20.23 -19.59 -24.34
N GLU A 280 21.06 -19.99 -25.29
CA GLU A 280 20.85 -21.21 -26.07
C GLU A 280 21.09 -22.42 -25.18
N ILE A 281 20.10 -23.31 -25.08
CA ILE A 281 20.26 -24.62 -24.46
C ILE A 281 20.71 -25.62 -25.52
N ASP A 282 20.03 -25.60 -26.67
CA ASP A 282 20.38 -26.30 -27.90
C ASP A 282 19.78 -25.56 -29.12
N LYS A 283 20.00 -26.11 -30.32
CA LYS A 283 19.58 -25.47 -31.59
C LYS A 283 18.10 -25.09 -31.65
N ASN A 284 17.23 -25.81 -30.93
CA ASN A 284 15.78 -25.64 -30.97
C ASN A 284 15.21 -25.21 -29.61
N THR A 285 16.06 -24.94 -28.61
CA THR A 285 15.62 -24.66 -27.24
C THR A 285 16.36 -23.47 -26.67
N THR A 286 15.61 -22.48 -26.21
CA THR A 286 16.14 -21.22 -25.67
C THR A 286 15.61 -20.97 -24.26
N LEU A 287 16.50 -20.61 -23.33
CA LEU A 287 16.13 -20.05 -22.04
C LEU A 287 16.02 -18.53 -22.18
N LEU A 288 14.81 -17.99 -22.03
CA LEU A 288 14.55 -16.56 -21.99
C LEU A 288 14.50 -16.08 -20.53
N GLN A 289 15.32 -15.08 -20.20
CA GLN A 289 15.35 -14.44 -18.88
C GLN A 289 14.95 -12.97 -19.01
N GLY A 290 13.93 -12.55 -18.26
CA GLY A 290 13.54 -11.15 -18.09
C GLY A 290 13.93 -10.63 -16.72
N THR A 291 14.64 -9.49 -16.67
CA THR A 291 14.99 -8.81 -15.42
C THR A 291 14.50 -7.37 -15.44
N THR A 292 13.90 -6.92 -14.33
CA THR A 292 13.50 -5.53 -14.11
C THR A 292 14.17 -5.04 -12.83
N TRP A 293 14.74 -3.83 -12.90
CA TRP A 293 15.22 -3.13 -11.71
C TRP A 293 14.34 -1.92 -11.43
N TYR A 294 13.95 -1.77 -10.17
CA TYR A 294 13.01 -0.75 -9.75
C TYR A 294 13.37 -0.17 -8.39
N GLU A 295 12.87 1.03 -8.12
CA GLU A 295 12.89 1.68 -6.81
C GLU A 295 11.47 1.74 -6.25
N ASN A 296 11.34 1.54 -4.93
CA ASN A 296 10.10 1.76 -4.20
C ASN A 296 10.35 2.72 -3.03
N LYS A 297 9.64 3.85 -3.00
CA LYS A 297 9.78 4.89 -1.98
C LYS A 297 8.88 4.70 -0.75
N MET A 298 8.18 3.58 -0.64
CA MET A 298 7.33 3.28 0.50
C MET A 298 8.09 2.50 1.57
N TRP A 299 7.87 2.86 2.85
CA TRP A 299 8.49 2.21 4.00
C TRP A 299 7.44 1.54 4.90
N PRO A 300 7.75 0.42 5.58
CA PRO A 300 8.99 -0.36 5.54
C PRO A 300 9.23 -0.98 4.15
N GLU A 301 10.42 -0.81 3.61
CA GLU A 301 10.74 -1.30 2.26
C GLU A 301 10.52 -2.81 2.13
N SER A 302 10.93 -3.58 3.14
CA SER A 302 10.79 -5.05 3.16
C SER A 302 9.35 -5.52 2.97
N TYR A 303 8.37 -4.77 3.48
CA TYR A 303 6.96 -5.09 3.32
C TYR A 303 6.46 -4.76 1.91
N TRP A 304 6.72 -3.54 1.44
CA TRP A 304 6.25 -3.07 0.12
C TRP A 304 6.95 -3.75 -1.05
N LYS A 305 8.17 -4.24 -0.83
CA LYS A 305 8.91 -5.09 -1.77
C LYS A 305 8.18 -6.39 -2.06
N LEU A 306 7.51 -7.01 -1.08
CA LEU A 306 6.74 -8.25 -1.31
C LEU A 306 5.65 -8.05 -2.37
N TRP A 307 4.92 -6.95 -2.28
CA TRP A 307 3.90 -6.58 -3.26
C TRP A 307 4.51 -6.23 -4.61
N SER A 308 5.55 -5.40 -4.61
CA SER A 308 6.22 -4.94 -5.85
C SER A 308 6.82 -6.12 -6.62
N ASP A 309 7.57 -7.00 -5.94
CA ASP A 309 8.15 -8.21 -6.52
C ASP A 309 7.08 -9.14 -7.06
N TYR A 310 6.00 -9.35 -6.31
CA TYR A 310 4.91 -10.21 -6.73
C TYR A 310 4.26 -9.69 -8.02
N ILE A 311 3.95 -8.39 -8.08
CA ILE A 311 3.33 -7.75 -9.26
C ILE A 311 4.26 -7.82 -10.47
N ILE A 312 5.52 -7.42 -10.31
CA ILE A 312 6.51 -7.43 -11.41
C ILE A 312 6.73 -8.86 -11.91
N LYS A 313 6.82 -9.84 -11.00
CA LYS A 313 6.95 -11.26 -11.37
C LYS A 313 5.73 -11.77 -12.15
N LYS A 314 4.52 -11.33 -11.81
CA LYS A 314 3.30 -11.67 -12.57
C LYS A 314 3.32 -11.05 -13.97
N ILE A 315 3.75 -9.81 -14.10
CA ILE A 315 3.94 -9.14 -15.39
C ILE A 315 4.99 -9.88 -16.22
N HIS A 316 6.16 -10.21 -15.65
CA HIS A 316 7.19 -11.01 -16.32
C HIS A 316 6.64 -12.34 -16.79
N THR A 317 5.97 -13.08 -15.91
CA THR A 317 5.44 -14.41 -16.23
C THR A 317 4.46 -14.34 -17.40
N ARG A 318 3.62 -13.29 -17.45
CA ARG A 318 2.71 -13.06 -18.56
C ARG A 318 3.45 -12.86 -19.88
N VAL A 319 4.40 -11.91 -19.92
CA VAL A 319 5.18 -11.59 -21.12
C VAL A 319 5.96 -12.81 -21.60
N LEU A 320 6.67 -13.49 -20.69
CA LEU A 320 7.48 -14.66 -21.02
C LEU A 320 6.64 -15.84 -21.53
N LYS A 321 5.45 -16.07 -20.96
CA LYS A 321 4.52 -17.11 -21.44
C LYS A 321 3.95 -16.78 -22.81
N HIS A 322 3.65 -15.51 -23.08
CA HIS A 322 3.17 -15.09 -24.39
C HIS A 322 4.26 -15.29 -25.46
N ILE A 323 5.49 -14.85 -25.21
CA ILE A 323 6.63 -15.09 -26.10
C ILE A 323 6.82 -16.59 -26.34
N LYS A 324 6.76 -17.41 -25.29
CA LYS A 324 6.83 -18.87 -25.43
C LYS A 324 5.76 -19.40 -26.38
N ALA A 325 4.49 -19.01 -26.18
CA ALA A 325 3.38 -19.50 -27.00
C ALA A 325 3.53 -19.06 -28.46
N SER A 326 3.95 -17.82 -28.72
CA SER A 326 4.15 -17.31 -30.08
C SER A 326 5.33 -18.00 -30.78
N SER A 327 6.46 -18.16 -30.08
CA SER A 327 7.66 -18.79 -30.64
C SER A 327 7.51 -20.30 -30.88
N GLU A 328 6.64 -21.00 -30.16
CA GLU A 328 6.42 -22.46 -30.27
C GLU A 328 5.29 -22.84 -31.24
N SER A 329 4.58 -21.85 -31.80
CA SER A 329 3.49 -22.07 -32.76
C SER A 329 4.00 -22.30 -34.18
#